data_AF-A0A1Q3HB35-F1
#
_entry.id   AF-A0A1Q3HB35-F1
#
_cell.length_a   1.000
_cell.length_b   1.000
_cell.length_c   1.000
_cell.angle_alpha   90.00
_cell.angle_beta   90.00
_cell.angle_gamma   90.00
#
_symmetry.space_group_name_H-M   'P 1'
#
loop_
_entity.id
_entity.type
_entity.pdbx_description
1 polymer ?
#
loop_
_entity_poly.entity_id
_entity_poly.type
_entity_poly.pdbx_seq_one_letter_code
_entity_poly.pdbx_strand_id
1 'polypeptide(L)'
;MTTELSPVLEFPAWLYGTTAAILRKVRAEGHWWAREYLKTGAFPQPRQMRQVPPGEVLVMHSGAEFDLGRIRWWVHLFAEVFMGLDEGVPEEEHQRMSESFESFCLGTPWGALHYAVSPSPPRSAERVANRLASVLRFWDVLQGPRYAFWPGKKYTLEELMEDIYRKTLEAWCPGGPASVREHLALTVERMARATREDCLEAVLRVMPVVVDANTDFKHREVLGDPDFLRERLSALPLEKFEFISSADRYAVNGQLYDWDRELGRH
;
A
#
# COMPACT_ATOMS: atom_id res chain seq x y z
N MET A 1 27.63 17.64 -24.25
CA MET A 1 26.26 17.40 -23.77
C MET A 1 26.19 15.96 -23.29
N THR A 2 26.33 15.75 -21.99
CA THR A 2 26.02 14.46 -21.36
C THR A 2 24.50 14.37 -21.26
N THR A 3 23.87 13.58 -22.14
CA THR A 3 22.52 13.10 -21.92
C THR A 3 22.55 12.28 -20.65
N GLU A 4 22.13 12.87 -19.53
CA GLU A 4 21.75 12.11 -18.35
C GLU A 4 20.64 11.17 -18.79
N LEU A 5 20.96 9.88 -18.92
CA LEU A 5 19.97 8.84 -19.10
C LEU A 5 19.11 8.85 -17.84
N SER A 6 17.94 9.49 -17.90
CA SER A 6 16.92 9.32 -16.87
C SER A 6 16.72 7.82 -16.67
N PRO A 7 16.80 7.31 -15.43
CA PRO A 7 16.75 5.88 -15.20
C PRO A 7 15.45 5.31 -15.75
N VAL A 8 15.56 4.31 -16.62
CA VAL A 8 14.40 3.73 -17.30
C VAL A 8 13.61 2.89 -16.30
N LEU A 9 12.31 3.15 -16.19
CA LEU A 9 11.43 2.36 -15.34
C LEU A 9 11.22 0.97 -15.95
N GLU A 10 11.47 -0.07 -15.17
CA GLU A 10 11.27 -1.46 -15.59
C GLU A 10 10.35 -2.20 -14.63
N PHE A 11 9.49 -3.04 -15.19
CA PHE A 11 8.57 -3.89 -14.47
C PHE A 11 8.77 -5.36 -14.88
N PRO A 12 8.43 -6.32 -14.01
CA PRO A 12 8.40 -7.73 -14.38
C PRO A 12 7.56 -7.93 -15.65
N ALA A 13 8.17 -8.50 -16.70
CA ALA A 13 7.53 -8.60 -18.02
C ALA A 13 6.24 -9.43 -18.00
N TRP A 14 6.09 -10.31 -17.02
CA TRP A 14 4.90 -11.12 -16.81
C TRP A 14 3.69 -10.33 -16.27
N LEU A 15 3.84 -9.05 -15.89
CA LEU A 15 2.74 -8.14 -15.58
C LEU A 15 2.17 -7.42 -16.82
N TYR A 16 2.72 -7.67 -18.01
CA TYR A 16 2.22 -7.12 -19.26
C TYR A 16 1.53 -8.19 -20.11
N GLY A 17 0.27 -7.94 -20.49
CA GLY A 17 -0.54 -8.91 -21.22
C GLY A 17 -2.03 -8.75 -20.98
N THR A 18 -2.80 -9.79 -21.31
CA THR A 18 -4.18 -9.93 -20.86
C THR A 18 -4.22 -10.49 -19.43
N THR A 19 -5.27 -10.19 -18.69
CA THR A 19 -5.43 -10.67 -17.29
C THR A 19 -5.24 -12.18 -17.18
N ALA A 20 -5.87 -12.97 -18.07
CA ALA A 20 -5.75 -14.42 -18.06
C ALA A 20 -4.32 -14.93 -18.32
N ALA A 21 -3.57 -14.27 -19.21
CA ALA A 21 -2.19 -14.64 -19.49
C ALA A 21 -1.26 -14.30 -18.32
N ILE A 22 -1.50 -13.16 -17.67
CA ILE A 22 -0.75 -12.72 -16.50
C ILE A 22 -1.00 -13.65 -15.33
N LEU A 23 -2.27 -13.96 -15.01
CA LEU A 23 -2.65 -14.86 -13.92
C LEU A 23 -1.94 -16.23 -13.99
N ARG A 24 -1.79 -16.80 -15.19
CA ARG A 24 -1.03 -18.05 -15.36
C ARG A 24 0.46 -17.88 -15.04
N LYS A 25 1.05 -16.75 -15.44
CA LYS A 25 2.48 -16.47 -15.22
C LYS A 25 2.78 -16.13 -13.76
N VAL A 26 1.99 -15.26 -13.13
CA VAL A 26 2.20 -14.84 -11.72
C VAL A 26 2.12 -16.02 -10.77
N ARG A 27 1.19 -16.96 -11.00
CA ARG A 27 1.10 -18.20 -10.20
C ARG A 27 2.35 -19.06 -10.37
N ALA A 28 2.81 -19.26 -11.60
CA ALA A 28 4.03 -20.03 -11.86
C ALA A 28 5.28 -19.38 -11.24
N GLU A 29 5.37 -18.05 -11.29
CA GLU A 29 6.43 -17.27 -10.67
C GLU A 29 6.37 -17.37 -9.14
N GLY A 30 5.20 -17.22 -8.51
CA GLY A 30 5.01 -17.37 -7.06
C GLY A 30 5.48 -18.74 -6.54
N HIS A 31 5.07 -19.82 -7.21
CA HIS A 31 5.54 -21.17 -6.85
C HIS A 31 7.05 -21.35 -7.04
N TRP A 32 7.64 -20.71 -8.06
CA TRP A 32 9.09 -20.74 -8.24
C TRP A 32 9.82 -19.95 -7.16
N TRP A 33 9.32 -18.76 -6.82
CA TRP A 33 9.89 -17.92 -5.77
C TRP A 33 9.80 -18.59 -4.40
N ALA A 34 8.71 -19.30 -4.11
CA ALA A 34 8.57 -20.11 -2.89
C ALA A 34 9.70 -21.14 -2.78
N ARG A 35 9.99 -21.87 -3.87
CA ARG A 35 11.09 -22.86 -3.91
C ARG A 35 12.46 -22.20 -3.73
N GLU A 36 12.71 -21.06 -4.36
CA GLU A 36 13.98 -20.35 -4.20
C GLU A 36 14.14 -19.79 -2.78
N TYR A 37 13.06 -19.26 -2.19
CA TYR A 37 13.05 -18.80 -0.80
C TYR A 37 13.37 -19.93 0.17
N LEU A 38 12.71 -21.09 0.05
CA LEU A 38 13.01 -22.24 0.90
C LEU A 38 14.44 -22.77 0.73
N LYS A 39 15.03 -22.60 -0.47
CA LYS A 39 16.39 -23.04 -0.76
C LYS A 39 17.46 -22.07 -0.26
N THR A 40 17.21 -20.76 -0.35
CA THR A 40 18.25 -19.72 -0.21
C THR A 40 17.98 -18.70 0.89
N GLY A 41 16.77 -18.66 1.43
CA GLY A 41 16.30 -17.64 2.36
C GLY A 41 16.01 -16.28 1.72
N ALA A 42 16.07 -16.17 0.38
CA ALA A 42 15.92 -14.92 -0.36
C ALA A 42 15.05 -15.09 -1.61
N PHE A 43 14.52 -13.96 -2.10
CA PHE A 43 13.72 -13.91 -3.32
C PHE A 43 14.57 -13.57 -4.55
N PRO A 44 14.37 -14.28 -5.67
CA PRO A 44 15.10 -13.99 -6.90
C PRO A 44 14.54 -12.75 -7.58
N GLN A 45 15.38 -12.07 -8.37
CA GLN A 45 14.88 -11.06 -9.31
C GLN A 45 13.98 -11.70 -10.38
N PRO A 46 12.96 -10.98 -10.88
CA PRO A 46 12.19 -11.43 -12.03
C PRO A 46 13.12 -11.76 -13.21
N ARG A 47 12.91 -12.93 -13.84
CA ARG A 47 13.79 -13.41 -14.93
C ARG A 47 13.78 -12.51 -16.16
N GLN A 48 12.71 -11.75 -16.36
CA GLN A 48 12.53 -10.84 -17.47
C GLN A 48 11.95 -9.54 -16.95
N MET A 49 12.70 -8.47 -17.17
CA MET A 49 12.27 -7.10 -16.95
C MET A 49 11.89 -6.49 -18.30
N ARG A 50 10.88 -5.63 -18.30
CA ARG A 50 10.45 -4.90 -19.49
C ARG A 50 10.31 -3.42 -19.15
N GLN A 51 10.86 -2.59 -20.03
CA GLN A 51 10.77 -1.14 -19.91
C GLN A 51 9.33 -0.66 -20.04
N VAL A 52 8.97 0.29 -19.18
CA VAL A 52 7.69 1.00 -19.21
C VAL A 52 7.92 2.34 -19.90
N PRO A 53 7.36 2.55 -21.10
CA PRO A 53 7.47 3.84 -21.78
C PRO A 53 6.83 4.97 -20.95
N PRO A 54 7.36 6.20 -21.02
CA PRO A 54 6.68 7.36 -20.44
C PRO A 54 5.25 7.49 -20.96
N GLY A 55 4.31 7.85 -20.08
CA GLY A 55 2.88 7.98 -20.37
C GLY A 55 2.11 6.66 -20.44
N GLU A 56 2.78 5.51 -20.41
CA GLU A 56 2.14 4.20 -20.38
C GLU A 56 1.23 4.06 -19.15
N VAL A 57 0.08 3.40 -19.31
CA VAL A 57 -0.90 3.26 -18.23
C VAL A 57 -0.66 1.96 -17.45
N LEU A 58 -0.38 2.10 -16.15
CA LEU A 58 -0.25 1.02 -15.20
C LEU A 58 -1.57 0.85 -14.42
N VAL A 59 -2.19 -0.34 -14.51
CA VAL A 59 -3.43 -0.65 -13.78
C VAL A 59 -3.10 -1.13 -12.37
N MET A 60 -3.30 -0.25 -11.40
CA MET A 60 -2.90 -0.42 -10.00
C MET A 60 -3.98 -1.03 -9.10
N HIS A 61 -5.22 -1.04 -9.56
CA HIS A 61 -6.35 -1.60 -8.81
C HIS A 61 -7.31 -2.35 -9.75
N SER A 62 -7.89 -3.46 -9.27
CA SER A 62 -8.76 -4.33 -10.08
C SER A 62 -10.03 -3.62 -10.56
N GLY A 63 -10.55 -2.68 -9.77
CA GLY A 63 -11.71 -1.87 -10.12
C GLY A 63 -11.43 -0.71 -11.09
N ALA A 64 -10.19 -0.48 -11.52
CA ALA A 64 -9.86 0.69 -12.33
C ALA A 64 -10.14 0.51 -13.83
N GLU A 65 -10.19 -0.74 -14.32
CA GLU A 65 -10.34 -1.07 -15.73
C GLU A 65 -11.06 -2.41 -15.89
N PHE A 66 -12.11 -2.44 -16.72
CA PHE A 66 -12.99 -3.60 -16.86
C PHE A 66 -12.78 -4.37 -18.18
N ASP A 67 -12.04 -3.82 -19.14
CA ASP A 67 -11.68 -4.52 -20.37
C ASP A 67 -10.48 -5.47 -20.13
N LEU A 68 -10.79 -6.63 -19.54
CA LEU A 68 -9.81 -7.67 -19.16
C LEU A 68 -9.14 -8.34 -20.38
N GLY A 69 -9.70 -8.16 -21.58
CA GLY A 69 -9.15 -8.66 -22.83
C GLY A 69 -8.01 -7.80 -23.38
N ARG A 70 -7.85 -6.58 -22.86
CA ARG A 70 -6.86 -5.62 -23.35
C ARG A 70 -5.45 -5.96 -22.86
N ILE A 71 -4.49 -5.86 -23.77
CA ILE A 71 -3.06 -5.98 -23.47
C ILE A 71 -2.58 -4.69 -22.81
N ARG A 72 -2.21 -4.77 -21.53
CA ARG A 72 -1.72 -3.64 -20.71
C ARG A 72 -0.81 -4.13 -19.58
N TRP A 73 -0.30 -3.19 -18.80
CA TRP A 73 0.31 -3.44 -17.51
C TRP A 73 -0.75 -3.59 -16.41
N TRP A 74 -0.93 -4.82 -15.90
CA TRP A 74 -1.87 -5.13 -14.83
C TRP A 74 -1.13 -5.34 -13.51
N VAL A 75 -0.58 -4.26 -12.97
CA VAL A 75 0.32 -4.28 -11.81
C VAL A 75 -0.36 -4.84 -10.56
N HIS A 76 -1.65 -4.61 -10.37
CA HIS A 76 -2.39 -5.16 -9.22
C HIS A 76 -2.35 -6.70 -9.15
N LEU A 77 -2.17 -7.39 -10.28
CA LEU A 77 -2.05 -8.85 -10.32
C LEU A 77 -0.74 -9.36 -9.73
N PHE A 78 0.19 -8.47 -9.36
CA PHE A 78 1.37 -8.83 -8.57
C PHE A 78 0.99 -9.49 -7.24
N ALA A 79 -0.15 -9.12 -6.64
CA ALA A 79 -0.62 -9.72 -5.39
C ALA A 79 -0.77 -11.26 -5.49
N GLU A 80 -1.03 -11.80 -6.68
CA GLU A 80 -1.18 -13.24 -6.91
C GLU A 80 0.13 -14.02 -6.77
N VAL A 81 1.29 -13.34 -6.82
CA VAL A 81 2.57 -13.97 -6.46
C VAL A 81 2.52 -14.44 -5.01
N PHE A 82 1.91 -13.64 -4.12
CA PHE A 82 1.79 -13.96 -2.71
C PHE A 82 0.96 -15.24 -2.48
N MET A 83 -0.09 -15.47 -3.27
CA MET A 83 -0.85 -16.73 -3.21
C MET A 83 0.04 -17.96 -3.49
N GLY A 84 0.92 -17.88 -4.48
CA GLY A 84 1.87 -18.97 -4.76
C GLY A 84 2.97 -19.13 -3.70
N LEU A 85 3.27 -18.07 -2.94
CA LEU A 85 4.16 -18.14 -1.78
C LEU A 85 3.45 -18.82 -0.60
N ASP A 86 2.21 -18.43 -0.32
CA ASP A 86 1.36 -18.98 0.74
C ASP A 86 1.14 -20.49 0.56
N GLU A 87 0.84 -20.92 -0.68
CA GLU A 87 0.69 -22.34 -1.03
C GLU A 87 2.02 -23.12 -0.97
N GLY A 88 3.15 -22.45 -1.19
CA GLY A 88 4.46 -23.08 -1.38
C GLY A 88 5.37 -23.08 -0.15
N VAL A 89 5.07 -22.29 0.88
CA VAL A 89 5.89 -22.12 2.08
C VAL A 89 5.12 -22.63 3.30
N PRO A 90 5.74 -23.41 4.21
CA PRO A 90 5.08 -23.88 5.43
C PRO A 90 4.56 -22.72 6.30
N GLU A 91 3.44 -22.93 6.98
CA GLU A 91 2.75 -21.92 7.79
C GLU A 91 3.67 -21.32 8.86
N GLU A 92 4.58 -22.11 9.42
CA GLU A 92 5.54 -21.67 10.44
C GLU A 92 6.54 -20.62 9.91
N GLU A 93 6.78 -20.58 8.60
CA GLU A 93 7.69 -19.65 7.94
C GLU A 93 6.97 -18.43 7.35
N HIS A 94 5.63 -18.39 7.38
CA HIS A 94 4.83 -17.35 6.71
C HIS A 94 5.17 -15.94 7.15
N GLN A 95 5.34 -15.71 8.44
CA GLN A 95 5.68 -14.38 8.95
C GLN A 95 7.04 -13.91 8.41
N ARG A 96 8.07 -14.76 8.55
CA ARG A 96 9.44 -14.45 8.10
C ARG A 96 9.50 -14.25 6.58
N MET A 97 8.80 -15.12 5.86
CA MET A 97 8.65 -15.05 4.40
C MET A 97 8.00 -13.73 3.98
N SER A 98 6.91 -13.33 4.63
CA SER A 98 6.19 -12.09 4.33
C SER A 98 7.05 -10.84 4.57
N GLU A 99 7.79 -10.81 5.69
CA GLU A 99 8.70 -9.71 6.02
C GLU A 99 9.87 -9.62 5.03
N SER A 100 10.47 -10.77 4.68
CA SER A 100 11.56 -10.84 3.69
C SER A 100 11.07 -10.44 2.29
N PHE A 101 9.85 -10.86 1.92
CA PHE A 101 9.25 -10.57 0.62
C PHE A 101 8.95 -9.09 0.46
N GLU A 102 8.35 -8.47 1.49
CA GLU A 102 8.12 -7.04 1.51
C GLU A 102 9.46 -6.28 1.42
N SER A 103 10.46 -6.64 2.22
CA SER A 103 11.78 -6.02 2.20
C SER A 103 12.42 -6.07 0.80
N PHE A 104 12.38 -7.25 0.16
CA PHE A 104 12.83 -7.43 -1.22
C PHE A 104 12.07 -6.51 -2.20
N CYS A 105 10.74 -6.48 -2.12
CA CYS A 105 9.90 -5.66 -3.00
C CYS A 105 10.19 -4.17 -2.84
N LEU A 106 10.37 -3.70 -1.60
CA LEU A 106 10.73 -2.31 -1.28
C LEU A 106 12.13 -1.93 -1.79
N GLY A 107 12.95 -2.90 -2.23
CA GLY A 107 14.20 -2.65 -2.95
C GLY A 107 14.01 -2.28 -4.42
N THR A 108 12.78 -2.27 -4.95
CA THR A 108 12.49 -2.07 -6.38
C THR A 108 11.40 -1.01 -6.60
N PRO A 109 11.39 -0.29 -7.73
CA PRO A 109 10.37 0.72 -8.00
C PRO A 109 8.95 0.14 -8.13
N TRP A 110 8.82 -1.04 -8.77
CA TRP A 110 7.53 -1.70 -8.95
C TRP A 110 6.98 -2.25 -7.63
N GLY A 111 7.84 -2.79 -6.77
CA GLY A 111 7.43 -3.31 -5.46
C GLY A 111 7.11 -2.18 -4.48
N ALA A 112 7.89 -1.10 -4.48
CA ALA A 112 7.59 0.11 -3.72
C ALA A 112 6.20 0.68 -4.07
N LEU A 113 5.91 0.79 -5.37
CA LEU A 113 4.61 1.26 -5.84
C LEU A 113 3.47 0.29 -5.45
N HIS A 114 3.66 -1.02 -5.60
CA HIS A 114 2.65 -2.01 -5.21
C HIS A 114 2.28 -1.89 -3.73
N TYR A 115 3.28 -1.85 -2.84
CA TYR A 115 3.05 -1.78 -1.39
C TYR A 115 2.52 -0.42 -0.91
N ALA A 116 2.74 0.65 -1.66
CA ALA A 116 2.10 1.94 -1.38
C ALA A 116 0.64 1.98 -1.84
N VAL A 117 0.30 1.36 -2.97
CA VAL A 117 -1.09 1.42 -3.47
C VAL A 117 -1.99 0.38 -2.80
N SER A 118 -1.47 -0.81 -2.53
CA SER A 118 -2.22 -1.94 -1.95
C SER A 118 -1.46 -2.53 -0.76
N PRO A 119 -1.27 -1.77 0.34
CA PRO A 119 -0.48 -2.21 1.48
C PRO A 119 -1.10 -3.45 2.15
N SER A 120 -0.35 -4.56 2.16
CA SER A 120 -0.68 -5.72 3.00
C SER A 120 -0.58 -5.36 4.50
N PRO A 121 -1.43 -5.94 5.35
CA PRO A 121 -1.26 -5.84 6.80
C PRO A 121 0.07 -6.46 7.28
N PRO A 122 0.59 -6.04 8.45
CA PRO A 122 0.12 -4.92 9.28
C PRO A 122 0.50 -3.56 8.65
N ARG A 123 -0.28 -2.53 8.98
CA ARG A 123 -0.07 -1.15 8.52
C ARG A 123 0.38 -0.26 9.67
N SER A 124 1.41 -0.71 10.40
CA SER A 124 1.99 0.08 11.47
C SER A 124 2.63 1.36 10.93
N ALA A 125 2.76 2.38 11.78
CA ALA A 125 3.43 3.62 11.43
C ALA A 125 4.82 3.36 10.83
N GLU A 126 5.62 2.50 11.45
CA GLU A 126 6.94 2.12 10.96
C GLU A 126 6.89 1.44 9.58
N ARG A 127 6.02 0.44 9.38
CA ARG A 127 5.92 -0.26 8.08
C ARG A 127 5.43 0.68 6.98
N VAL A 128 4.43 1.52 7.25
CA VAL A 128 3.95 2.50 6.27
C VAL A 128 5.03 3.54 5.97
N ALA A 129 5.79 4.01 6.97
CA ALA A 129 6.94 4.89 6.76
C ALA A 129 7.96 4.25 5.81
N ASN A 130 8.32 2.98 6.03
CA ASN A 130 9.25 2.26 5.17
C ASN A 130 8.75 2.10 3.73
N ARG A 131 7.44 1.82 3.56
CA ARG A 131 6.80 1.73 2.23
C ARG A 131 6.86 3.06 1.49
N LEU A 132 6.46 4.15 2.15
CA LEU A 132 6.47 5.51 1.58
C LEU A 132 7.89 6.02 1.33
N ALA A 133 8.84 5.74 2.22
CA ALA A 133 10.26 6.03 2.04
C ALA A 133 10.80 5.35 0.77
N SER A 134 10.35 4.13 0.49
CA SER A 134 10.73 3.44 -0.73
C SER A 134 10.18 4.12 -1.99
N VAL A 135 8.92 4.56 -1.97
CA VAL A 135 8.36 5.35 -3.08
C VAL A 135 9.15 6.64 -3.29
N LEU A 136 9.52 7.35 -2.22
CA LEU A 136 10.32 8.57 -2.29
C LEU A 136 11.71 8.33 -2.91
N ARG A 137 12.35 7.20 -2.59
CA ARG A 137 13.63 6.79 -3.20
C ARG A 137 13.51 6.56 -4.70
N PHE A 138 12.37 6.06 -5.17
CA PHE A 138 12.10 5.82 -6.60
C PHE A 138 11.23 6.90 -7.25
N TRP A 139 11.06 8.06 -6.58
CA TRP A 139 10.07 9.05 -6.96
C TRP A 139 10.19 9.48 -8.42
N ASP A 140 11.40 9.83 -8.85
CA ASP A 140 11.63 10.42 -10.16
C ASP A 140 11.39 9.43 -11.31
N VAL A 141 11.72 8.14 -11.13
CA VAL A 141 11.43 7.10 -12.15
C VAL A 141 9.96 6.73 -12.21
N LEU A 142 9.25 6.87 -11.09
CA LEU A 142 7.81 6.65 -10.99
C LEU A 142 6.99 7.83 -11.55
N GLN A 143 7.59 8.96 -11.89
CA GLN A 143 6.86 10.05 -12.54
C GLN A 143 6.50 9.76 -14.02
N GLY A 144 7.21 8.83 -14.66
CA GLY A 144 7.06 8.55 -16.09
C GLY A 144 5.67 8.04 -16.50
N PRO A 145 5.09 7.03 -15.82
CA PRO A 145 3.81 6.43 -16.22
C PRO A 145 2.56 7.24 -15.81
N ARG A 146 1.39 6.74 -16.24
CA ARG A 146 0.09 7.11 -15.68
C ARG A 146 -0.51 5.94 -14.92
N TYR A 147 -1.25 6.23 -13.85
CA TYR A 147 -1.79 5.20 -12.97
C TYR A 147 -3.31 5.12 -13.07
N ALA A 148 -3.84 3.93 -13.33
CA ALA A 148 -5.27 3.66 -13.23
C ALA A 148 -5.55 3.01 -11.87
N PHE A 149 -6.24 3.75 -10.99
CA PHE A 149 -6.59 3.31 -9.64
C PHE A 149 -8.11 3.33 -9.42
N TRP A 150 -8.76 4.44 -9.77
CA TRP A 150 -10.21 4.53 -9.85
C TRP A 150 -10.71 4.48 -11.30
N PRO A 151 -11.95 4.04 -11.55
CA PRO A 151 -12.55 4.07 -12.87
C PRO A 151 -12.48 5.46 -13.52
N GLY A 152 -12.12 5.51 -14.79
CA GLY A 152 -12.23 6.73 -15.61
C GLY A 152 -11.12 7.78 -15.42
N LYS A 153 -10.29 7.71 -14.37
CA LYS A 153 -9.17 8.65 -14.17
C LYS A 153 -7.81 7.98 -14.35
N LYS A 154 -6.88 8.70 -14.98
CA LYS A 154 -5.47 8.30 -15.14
C LYS A 154 -4.61 9.32 -14.38
N TYR A 155 -4.02 8.88 -13.27
CA TYR A 155 -3.33 9.72 -12.30
C TYR A 155 -1.85 9.94 -12.68
N THR A 156 -1.29 11.10 -12.35
CA THR A 156 0.15 11.25 -12.10
C THR A 156 0.54 10.49 -10.81
N LEU A 157 1.84 10.33 -10.52
CA LEU A 157 2.25 9.77 -9.23
C LEU A 157 1.79 10.67 -8.06
N GLU A 158 1.94 11.99 -8.20
CA GLU A 158 1.51 12.97 -7.18
C GLU A 158 0.01 12.88 -6.92
N GLU A 159 -0.81 12.86 -7.97
CA GLU A 159 -2.25 12.75 -7.84
C GLU A 159 -2.64 11.42 -7.19
N LEU A 160 -1.94 10.32 -7.52
CA LEU A 160 -2.21 9.00 -6.94
C LEU A 160 -1.88 8.98 -5.45
N MET A 161 -0.71 9.47 -5.08
CA MET A 161 -0.29 9.52 -3.68
C MET A 161 -1.19 10.45 -2.87
N GLU A 162 -1.61 11.58 -3.44
CA GLU A 162 -2.56 12.49 -2.81
C GLU A 162 -3.93 11.82 -2.60
N ASP A 163 -4.47 11.13 -3.62
CA ASP A 163 -5.78 10.48 -3.53
C ASP A 163 -5.82 9.38 -2.45
N ILE A 164 -4.72 8.62 -2.34
CA ILE A 164 -4.58 7.53 -1.37
C ILE A 164 -4.28 8.08 0.03
N TYR A 165 -3.30 8.97 0.15
CA TYR A 165 -2.67 9.30 1.43
C TYR A 165 -3.03 10.66 2.00
N ARG A 166 -3.69 11.60 1.29
CA ARG A 166 -3.96 12.96 1.80
C ARG A 166 -4.45 12.99 3.26
N LYS A 167 -5.40 12.13 3.61
CA LYS A 167 -5.95 12.09 4.98
C LYS A 167 -4.95 11.58 6.01
N THR A 168 -4.13 10.60 5.64
CA THR A 168 -3.02 10.12 6.47
C THR A 168 -1.94 11.20 6.62
N LEU A 169 -1.57 11.88 5.53
CA LEU A 169 -0.58 12.96 5.56
C LEU A 169 -1.03 14.10 6.49
N GLU A 170 -2.26 14.61 6.33
CA GLU A 170 -2.81 15.65 7.21
C GLU A 170 -2.94 15.21 8.67
N ALA A 171 -3.23 13.93 8.94
CA ALA A 171 -3.29 13.42 10.31
C ALA A 171 -1.91 13.46 11.01
N TRP A 172 -0.85 13.13 10.27
CA TRP A 172 0.52 13.12 10.80
C TRP A 172 1.18 14.50 10.77
N CYS A 173 0.93 15.30 9.75
CA CYS A 173 1.55 16.59 9.51
C CYS A 173 0.50 17.64 9.12
N PRO A 174 -0.35 18.11 10.06
CA PRO A 174 -1.42 19.05 9.75
C PRO A 174 -0.90 20.34 9.12
N GLY A 175 -1.49 20.76 7.99
CA GLY A 175 -1.04 21.95 7.28
C GLY A 175 0.37 21.82 6.70
N GLY A 176 0.76 20.59 6.35
CA GLY A 176 2.05 20.26 5.75
C GLY A 176 2.31 20.96 4.41
N PRO A 177 3.47 20.67 3.79
CA PRO A 177 3.85 21.26 2.51
C PRO A 177 2.78 21.09 1.43
N ALA A 178 2.68 22.07 0.52
CA ALA A 178 1.78 22.00 -0.63
C ALA A 178 2.19 20.89 -1.63
N SER A 179 3.48 20.55 -1.69
CA SER A 179 3.99 19.45 -2.52
C SER A 179 3.75 18.11 -1.83
N VAL A 180 3.08 17.20 -2.55
CA VAL A 180 2.82 15.82 -2.07
C VAL A 180 4.12 15.10 -1.72
N ARG A 181 5.18 15.29 -2.53
CA ARG A 181 6.49 14.67 -2.28
C ARG A 181 7.09 15.12 -0.95
N GLU A 182 7.04 16.43 -0.69
CA GLU A 182 7.60 17.02 0.54
C GLU A 182 6.77 16.62 1.77
N HIS A 183 5.44 16.62 1.63
CA HIS A 183 4.54 16.20 2.70
C HIS A 183 4.73 14.71 3.04
N LEU A 184 4.91 13.85 2.04
CA LEU A 184 5.29 12.45 2.24
C LEU A 184 6.62 12.32 2.99
N ALA A 185 7.66 13.05 2.58
CA ALA A 185 8.97 12.98 3.22
C ALA A 185 8.91 13.38 4.71
N LEU A 186 8.22 14.48 5.02
CA LEU A 186 8.00 14.92 6.39
C LEU A 186 7.22 13.89 7.22
N THR A 187 6.17 13.31 6.62
CA THR A 187 5.35 12.29 7.28
C THR A 187 6.16 11.03 7.58
N VAL A 188 6.98 10.58 6.63
CA VAL A 188 7.87 9.42 6.79
C VAL A 188 8.85 9.65 7.95
N GLU A 189 9.50 10.81 8.00
CA GLU A 189 10.42 11.14 9.10
C GLU A 189 9.73 11.13 10.46
N ARG A 190 8.49 11.62 10.53
CA ARG A 190 7.70 11.64 11.76
C ARG A 190 7.28 10.23 12.17
N MET A 191 6.72 9.45 11.25
CA MET A 191 6.28 8.06 11.51
C MET A 191 7.45 7.17 11.95
N ALA A 192 8.62 7.31 11.34
CA ALA A 192 9.80 6.50 11.66
C ALA A 192 10.34 6.71 13.08
N ARG A 193 9.96 7.80 13.74
CA ARG A 193 10.35 8.14 15.12
C ARG A 193 9.16 8.21 16.07
N ALA A 194 7.98 7.79 15.59
CA ALA A 194 6.74 7.97 16.32
C ALA A 194 6.72 7.14 17.60
N THR A 195 6.27 7.76 18.67
CA THR A 195 5.87 7.05 19.88
C THR A 195 4.45 6.52 19.74
N ARG A 196 4.02 5.66 20.66
CA ARG A 196 2.61 5.21 20.71
C ARG A 196 1.64 6.39 20.82
N GLU A 197 2.01 7.43 21.57
CA GLU A 197 1.20 8.64 21.72
C GLU A 197 1.06 9.40 20.41
N ASP A 198 2.16 9.55 19.65
CA ASP A 198 2.12 10.16 18.33
C ASP A 198 1.19 9.41 17.37
N CYS A 199 1.27 8.07 17.37
CA CYS A 199 0.37 7.23 16.59
C CYS A 199 -1.10 7.40 17.02
N LEU A 200 -1.36 7.43 18.33
CA LEU A 200 -2.71 7.57 18.87
C LEU A 200 -3.33 8.90 18.44
N GLU A 201 -2.58 10.00 18.55
CA GLU A 201 -2.99 11.32 18.12
C GLU A 201 -3.25 11.40 16.61
N ALA A 202 -2.41 10.77 15.78
CA ALA A 202 -2.64 10.70 14.35
C ALA A 202 -3.93 9.92 14.02
N VAL A 203 -4.16 8.78 14.68
CA VAL A 203 -5.38 7.98 14.49
C VAL A 203 -6.62 8.74 14.94
N LEU A 204 -6.58 9.44 16.08
CA LEU A 204 -7.67 10.29 16.55
C LEU A 204 -8.03 11.40 15.56
N ARG A 205 -7.05 11.96 14.84
CA ARG A 205 -7.32 12.98 13.80
C ARG A 205 -7.99 12.41 12.56
N VAL A 206 -7.66 11.17 12.17
CA VAL A 206 -8.21 10.58 10.94
C VAL A 206 -9.59 9.96 11.15
N MET A 207 -9.89 9.46 12.35
CA MET A 207 -11.14 8.75 12.65
C MET A 207 -12.41 9.56 12.32
N PRO A 208 -12.57 10.82 12.79
CA PRO A 208 -13.75 11.63 12.46
C PRO A 208 -13.92 11.82 10.94
N VAL A 209 -12.81 12.02 10.23
CA VAL A 209 -12.82 12.19 8.77
C VAL A 209 -13.33 10.93 8.06
N VAL A 210 -12.99 9.74 8.57
CA VAL A 210 -13.47 8.45 8.03
C VAL A 210 -14.95 8.25 8.36
N VAL A 211 -15.39 8.59 9.58
CA VAL A 211 -16.80 8.52 10.00
C VAL A 211 -17.69 9.47 9.18
N ASP A 212 -17.19 10.64 8.83
CA ASP A 212 -17.90 11.60 8.01
C ASP A 212 -18.01 11.14 6.55
N ALA A 213 -16.94 10.53 6.02
CA ALA A 213 -16.90 10.07 4.63
C ALA A 213 -17.73 8.80 4.40
N ASN A 214 -17.99 7.99 5.42
CA ASN A 214 -18.69 6.73 5.32
C ASN A 214 -20.08 6.79 5.96
N THR A 215 -21.10 6.84 5.11
CA THR A 215 -22.51 6.93 5.54
C THR A 215 -23.09 5.61 6.03
N ASP A 216 -22.38 4.50 5.88
CA ASP A 216 -22.89 3.16 6.22
C ASP A 216 -22.78 2.82 7.71
N PHE A 217 -22.02 3.60 8.49
CA PHE A 217 -21.93 3.44 9.93
C PHE A 217 -23.29 3.75 10.58
N LYS A 218 -23.73 2.86 11.49
CA LYS A 218 -25.02 3.00 12.16
C LYS A 218 -24.94 3.90 13.39
N HIS A 219 -23.80 3.90 14.08
CA HIS A 219 -23.60 4.61 15.35
C HIS A 219 -22.65 5.81 15.18
N ARG A 220 -22.85 6.60 14.12
CA ARG A 220 -21.95 7.72 13.74
C ARG A 220 -21.76 8.76 14.84
N GLU A 221 -22.80 9.05 15.61
CA GLU A 221 -22.71 9.99 16.73
C GLU A 221 -21.72 9.52 17.80
N VAL A 222 -21.72 8.22 18.10
CA VAL A 222 -20.80 7.60 19.08
C VAL A 222 -19.40 7.47 18.49
N LEU A 223 -19.28 7.03 17.24
CA LEU A 223 -17.98 6.92 16.55
C LEU A 223 -17.36 8.29 16.24
N GLY A 224 -18.12 9.37 16.29
CA GLY A 224 -17.65 10.75 16.17
C GLY A 224 -17.25 11.38 17.51
N ASP A 225 -17.57 10.76 18.65
CA ASP A 225 -17.25 11.28 19.98
C ASP A 225 -15.75 11.11 20.30
N PRO A 226 -14.99 12.21 20.45
CA PRO A 226 -13.55 12.14 20.74
C PRO A 226 -13.20 11.39 22.04
N ASP A 227 -14.06 11.46 23.06
CA ASP A 227 -13.78 10.82 24.35
C ASP A 227 -13.98 9.32 24.25
N PHE A 228 -15.06 8.88 23.58
CA PHE A 228 -15.27 7.47 23.24
C PHE A 228 -14.11 6.90 22.42
N LEU A 229 -13.67 7.60 21.38
CA LEU A 229 -12.57 7.15 20.52
C LEU A 229 -11.26 7.03 21.30
N ARG A 230 -10.93 8.01 22.16
CA ARG A 230 -9.72 8.00 22.96
C ARG A 230 -9.71 6.84 23.96
N GLU A 231 -10.83 6.59 24.64
CA GLU A 231 -10.97 5.46 25.56
C GLU A 231 -10.78 4.13 24.81
N ARG A 232 -11.48 3.95 23.69
CA ARG A 232 -11.41 2.73 22.87
C ARG A 232 -10.02 2.48 22.32
N LEU A 233 -9.34 3.49 21.80
CA LEU A 233 -7.96 3.38 21.31
C LEU A 233 -6.98 3.02 22.42
N SER A 234 -7.13 3.62 23.60
CA SER A 234 -6.26 3.36 24.76
C SER A 234 -6.43 1.93 25.28
N ALA A 235 -7.65 1.40 25.20
CA ALA A 235 -7.98 0.03 25.59
C ALA A 235 -7.63 -1.03 24.52
N LEU A 236 -7.24 -0.64 23.30
CA LEU A 236 -6.87 -1.61 22.27
C LEU A 236 -5.61 -2.40 22.68
N PRO A 237 -5.64 -3.74 22.52
CA PRO A 237 -4.44 -4.56 22.58
C PRO A 237 -3.37 -4.03 21.61
N LEU A 238 -2.10 -4.09 22.01
CA LEU A 238 -0.99 -3.56 21.23
C LEU A 238 -0.99 -4.09 19.79
N GLU A 239 -1.18 -5.40 19.62
CA GLU A 239 -1.25 -6.05 18.31
C GLU A 239 -2.32 -5.43 17.41
N LYS A 240 -3.52 -5.19 17.93
CA LYS A 240 -4.61 -4.55 17.18
C LYS A 240 -4.31 -3.08 16.87
N PHE A 241 -3.71 -2.37 17.82
CA PHE A 241 -3.32 -0.99 17.62
C PHE A 241 -2.28 -0.85 16.49
N GLU A 242 -1.32 -1.77 16.38
CA GLU A 242 -0.33 -1.76 15.30
C GLU A 242 -0.94 -1.90 13.90
N PHE A 243 -2.13 -2.49 13.76
CA PHE A 243 -2.80 -2.55 12.45
C PHE A 243 -3.27 -1.17 11.95
N ILE A 244 -3.53 -0.24 12.86
CA ILE A 244 -4.07 1.10 12.55
C ILE A 244 -3.10 2.23 12.89
N SER A 245 -1.96 1.94 13.52
CA SER A 245 -1.07 2.96 14.10
C SER A 245 -0.50 3.96 13.09
N SER A 246 -0.51 3.63 11.79
CA SER A 246 -0.15 4.57 10.71
C SER A 246 -1.22 5.61 10.39
N ALA A 247 -2.42 5.54 10.97
CA ALA A 247 -3.57 6.33 10.53
C ALA A 247 -3.90 6.16 9.02
N ASP A 248 -3.61 4.98 8.46
CA ASP A 248 -4.09 4.60 7.13
C ASP A 248 -5.63 4.53 7.13
N ARG A 249 -6.27 5.26 6.20
CA ARG A 249 -7.73 5.42 6.21
C ARG A 249 -8.46 4.08 6.10
N TYR A 250 -7.92 3.12 5.33
CA TYR A 250 -8.58 1.85 5.09
C TYR A 250 -8.47 0.93 6.31
N ALA A 251 -7.31 0.91 6.97
CA ALA A 251 -7.14 0.21 8.24
C ALA A 251 -8.07 0.79 9.32
N VAL A 252 -8.10 2.11 9.46
CA VAL A 252 -8.97 2.79 10.43
C VAL A 252 -10.45 2.54 10.14
N ASN A 253 -10.86 2.58 8.87
CA ASN A 253 -12.23 2.25 8.47
C ASN A 253 -12.63 0.82 8.88
N GLY A 254 -11.72 -0.16 8.72
CA GLY A 254 -11.94 -1.53 9.20
C GLY A 254 -12.18 -1.60 10.72
N GLN A 255 -11.34 -0.91 11.50
CA GLN A 255 -11.49 -0.87 12.96
C GLN A 255 -12.80 -0.18 13.40
N LEU A 256 -13.20 0.89 12.71
CA LEU A 256 -14.47 1.58 12.98
C LEU A 256 -15.68 0.68 12.69
N TYR A 257 -15.65 -0.13 11.63
CA TYR A 257 -16.70 -1.13 11.37
C TYR A 257 -16.78 -2.20 12.45
N ASP A 258 -15.64 -2.65 12.98
CA ASP A 258 -15.64 -3.58 14.09
C ASP A 258 -16.32 -2.99 15.33
N TRP A 259 -16.03 -1.74 15.67
CA TRP A 259 -16.70 -1.05 16.77
C TRP A 259 -18.17 -0.75 16.49
N ASP A 260 -18.55 -0.34 15.27
CA ASP A 260 -19.94 -0.11 14.89
C ASP A 260 -20.79 -1.39 15.08
N ARG A 261 -20.20 -2.54 14.73
CA ARG A 261 -20.84 -3.85 14.91
C ARG A 261 -20.92 -4.27 16.38
N GLU A 262 -19.92 -3.95 17.18
CA GLU A 262 -19.96 -4.19 18.64
C GLU A 262 -21.05 -3.37 19.32
N LEU A 263 -21.20 -2.11 18.94
CA LEU A 263 -22.24 -1.23 19.48
C LEU A 263 -23.65 -1.74 19.21
N GLY A 264 -23.89 -2.38 18.05
CA GLY A 264 -25.18 -2.98 17.70
C GLY A 264 -25.49 -4.35 18.31
N ARG A 265 -24.56 -4.93 19.11
CA ARG A 265 -24.76 -6.22 19.81
C ARG A 265 -25.21 -6.03 21.27
N HIS A 266 -25.27 -4.80 21.73
CA HIS A 266 -25.74 -4.40 23.05
C HIS A 266 -27.09 -3.69 22.95
#